data_AF-A0A960NVU1-F1
#
_entry.id   AF-A0A960NVU1-F1
#
_cell.length_a   1.000
_cell.length_b   1.000
_cell.length_c   1.000
_cell.angle_alpha   90.00
_cell.angle_beta   90.00
_cell.angle_gamma   90.00
#
_symmetry.space_group_name_H-M   'P 1'
#
loop_
_entity.id
_entity.type
_entity.pdbx_description
1 polymer ?
#
loop_
_entity_poly.entity_id
_entity_poly.type
_entity_poly.pdbx_seq_one_letter_code
_entity_poly.pdbx_strand_id
1 'polypeptide(L)'
;CLRLWTEREHEKRALQELPEVKRLDLAEVVLTLKASGIDDVVDFPWIEPPEPKALAKAEALLADLGALAAKQRITETGRRMLRFPLHPRYARMLLEAEKRGCVRPVALMAALTQGRNFLLRGVPKSVEQAREQVLGDEHESDFLLLLRAWQEADRAGYRLEACRELGIHAQAARAVGPLFAQFLKIAEREGLDIADHAVPEEELRKCVLAGFSDQLAKRLDAGTLRCELVHGRRGMLARESVCQHAALLVTAEITEFGGRVGEVNTLLNLATAIDEAWLAELFPEDYFSASGVTYDESAKRVVARRERRFRDLVLEAKISGDEVPADQAAALLTKEVLAGRIKLEAWDEVVEQWITRVNRLAEWFPELEVSPIRDEDRATLIEQLCYGEVSAKALRDKPVMPVLRDWLTAEQLAVLDVYLPERLTMANGRRSRITYRPEGPPILSARIQELYGIEGKFTLGQGRVPVKIEVLAPNQRPIQVTDDLTNFWREQYPRIKGELSRRYPRHEWR
;
A
#
# COMPACT_ATOMS: atom_id res chain seq x y z
N CYS A 1 -8.38 -33.56 -39.43
CA CYS A 1 -8.21 -32.30 -38.68
C CYS A 1 -6.71 -32.04 -38.55
N LEU A 2 -6.20 -30.90 -39.03
CA LEU A 2 -4.80 -30.51 -38.85
C LEU A 2 -4.75 -29.44 -37.74
N ARG A 3 -3.96 -29.68 -36.70
CA ARG A 3 -3.77 -28.76 -35.56
C ARG A 3 -2.39 -28.14 -35.66
N LEU A 4 -2.28 -26.81 -35.55
CA LEU A 4 -1.03 -26.05 -35.73
C LEU A 4 -0.21 -25.93 -34.43
N TRP A 5 -0.23 -26.97 -33.58
CA TRP A 5 0.52 -27.05 -32.32
C TRP A 5 0.93 -28.51 -32.05
N THR A 6 1.89 -28.71 -31.15
CA THR A 6 2.46 -30.03 -30.83
C THR A 6 1.52 -30.88 -29.96
N GLU A 7 1.72 -32.20 -29.97
CA GLU A 7 0.96 -33.13 -29.11
C GLU A 7 1.13 -32.81 -27.61
N ARG A 8 2.37 -32.52 -27.19
CA ARG A 8 2.67 -32.12 -25.80
C ARG A 8 1.99 -30.81 -25.39
N GLU A 9 1.87 -29.85 -26.31
CA GLU A 9 1.08 -28.64 -26.05
C GLU A 9 -0.41 -28.97 -25.92
N HIS A 10 -0.92 -29.86 -26.78
CA HIS A 10 -2.32 -30.27 -26.75
C HIS A 10 -2.69 -30.94 -25.42
N GLU A 11 -1.86 -31.85 -24.90
CA GLU A 11 -2.04 -32.52 -23.61
C GLU A 11 -2.12 -31.54 -22.43
N LYS A 12 -1.47 -30.38 -22.54
CA LYS A 12 -1.44 -29.35 -21.49
C LYS A 12 -2.55 -28.31 -21.61
N ARG A 13 -3.33 -28.30 -22.69
CA ARG A 13 -4.43 -27.33 -22.86
C ARG A 13 -5.56 -27.67 -21.90
N ALA A 14 -6.22 -26.64 -21.40
CA ALA A 14 -7.46 -26.82 -20.65
C ALA A 14 -8.48 -27.57 -21.52
N LEU A 15 -9.19 -28.51 -20.92
CA LEU A 15 -10.23 -29.30 -21.60
C LEU A 15 -11.42 -28.45 -22.04
N GLN A 16 -11.63 -27.32 -21.37
CA GLN A 16 -12.72 -26.38 -21.60
C GLN A 16 -12.17 -24.96 -21.57
N GLU A 17 -12.86 -24.05 -22.25
CA GLU A 17 -12.56 -22.62 -22.17
C GLU A 17 -12.97 -22.07 -20.79
N LEU A 18 -12.29 -21.01 -20.37
CA LEU A 18 -12.67 -20.33 -19.14
C LEU A 18 -14.01 -19.59 -19.33
N PRO A 19 -15.01 -19.81 -18.47
CA PRO A 19 -16.29 -19.12 -18.55
C PRO A 19 -16.17 -17.60 -18.54
N GLU A 20 -17.08 -16.92 -19.22
CA GLU A 20 -17.11 -15.45 -19.30
C GLU A 20 -17.22 -14.77 -17.95
N VAL A 21 -17.98 -15.36 -17.03
CA VAL A 21 -18.15 -14.87 -15.66
C VAL A 21 -16.82 -14.79 -14.87
N LYS A 22 -15.77 -15.50 -15.31
CA LYS A 22 -14.43 -15.45 -14.71
C LYS A 22 -13.45 -14.51 -15.44
N ARG A 23 -13.80 -13.98 -16.62
CA ARG A 23 -12.88 -13.19 -17.46
C ARG A 23 -13.40 -11.83 -17.90
N LEU A 24 -14.71 -11.57 -17.80
CA LEU A 24 -15.33 -10.31 -18.18
C LEU A 24 -15.68 -9.45 -16.96
N ASP A 25 -15.91 -8.16 -17.22
CA ASP A 25 -16.47 -7.24 -16.22
C ASP A 25 -17.91 -7.66 -15.87
N LEU A 26 -18.24 -7.62 -14.58
CA LEU A 26 -19.52 -8.11 -14.04
C LEU A 26 -20.47 -6.97 -13.63
N ALA A 27 -20.11 -5.71 -13.82
CA ALA A 27 -20.89 -4.57 -13.31
C ALA A 27 -22.33 -4.55 -13.85
N GLU A 28 -22.53 -4.86 -15.12
CA GLU A 28 -23.88 -4.94 -15.71
C GLU A 28 -24.71 -6.08 -15.12
N VAL A 29 -24.09 -7.26 -14.96
CA VAL A 29 -24.73 -8.45 -14.40
C VAL A 29 -25.10 -8.20 -12.93
N VAL A 30 -24.15 -7.69 -12.14
CA VAL A 30 -24.38 -7.36 -10.72
C VAL A 30 -25.49 -6.32 -10.59
N LEU A 31 -25.48 -5.25 -11.40
CA LEU A 31 -26.54 -4.23 -11.34
C LEU A 31 -27.92 -4.83 -11.63
N THR A 32 -28.01 -5.74 -12.62
CA THR A 32 -29.25 -6.43 -12.99
C THR A 32 -29.75 -7.36 -11.87
N LEU A 33 -28.84 -8.11 -11.22
CA LEU A 33 -29.18 -8.97 -10.08
C LEU A 33 -29.71 -8.14 -8.90
N LYS A 34 -29.02 -7.06 -8.54
CA LYS A 34 -29.42 -6.16 -7.46
C LYS A 34 -30.78 -5.50 -7.75
N ALA A 35 -31.05 -5.11 -9.00
CA ALA A 35 -32.36 -4.61 -9.41
C ALA A 35 -33.48 -5.63 -9.31
N SER A 36 -33.14 -6.92 -9.44
CA SER A 36 -34.06 -8.04 -9.30
C SER A 36 -34.29 -8.45 -7.83
N GLY A 37 -33.72 -7.71 -6.87
CA GLY A 37 -33.87 -7.97 -5.43
C GLY A 37 -32.88 -8.99 -4.87
N ILE A 38 -31.82 -9.33 -5.62
CA ILE A 38 -30.78 -10.26 -5.19
C ILE A 38 -29.63 -9.44 -4.61
N ASP A 39 -29.63 -9.24 -3.30
CA ASP A 39 -28.57 -8.50 -2.60
C ASP A 39 -27.31 -9.33 -2.37
N ASP A 40 -27.43 -10.64 -2.16
CA ASP A 40 -26.29 -11.54 -2.01
C ASP A 40 -25.87 -12.12 -3.36
N VAL A 41 -24.92 -11.45 -4.01
CA VAL A 41 -24.38 -11.89 -5.31
C VAL A 41 -23.27 -12.94 -5.15
N VAL A 42 -22.74 -13.12 -3.94
CA VAL A 42 -21.69 -14.10 -3.65
C VAL A 42 -22.31 -15.49 -3.56
N ASP A 43 -23.41 -15.61 -2.80
CA ASP A 43 -24.13 -16.88 -2.61
C ASP A 43 -25.25 -17.10 -3.65
N PHE A 44 -25.33 -16.24 -4.67
CA PHE A 44 -26.21 -16.46 -5.82
C PHE A 44 -25.84 -17.80 -6.50
N PRO A 45 -26.83 -18.60 -6.96
CA PRO A 45 -26.58 -19.93 -7.54
C PRO A 45 -25.99 -19.86 -8.97
N TRP A 46 -24.73 -19.43 -9.07
CA TRP A 46 -23.95 -19.45 -10.30
C TRP A 46 -23.68 -20.89 -10.75
N ILE A 47 -23.72 -21.16 -12.05
CA ILE A 47 -23.24 -22.45 -12.60
C ILE A 47 -21.75 -22.61 -12.29
N GLU A 48 -20.98 -21.57 -12.58
CA GLU A 48 -19.61 -21.42 -12.12
C GLU A 48 -19.47 -20.02 -11.48
N PRO A 49 -19.05 -19.93 -10.22
CA PRO A 49 -18.99 -18.63 -9.55
C PRO A 49 -17.87 -17.77 -10.13
N PRO A 50 -18.10 -16.44 -10.23
CA PRO A 50 -17.04 -15.47 -10.51
C PRO A 50 -15.97 -15.47 -9.42
N GLU A 51 -14.80 -14.90 -9.73
CA GLU A 51 -13.79 -14.69 -8.71
C GLU A 51 -14.28 -13.66 -7.68
N PRO A 52 -14.06 -13.87 -6.36
CA PRO A 52 -14.50 -12.92 -5.32
C PRO A 52 -13.98 -11.50 -5.55
N LYS A 53 -12.76 -11.35 -6.07
CA LYS A 53 -12.17 -10.05 -6.41
C LYS A 53 -12.93 -9.35 -7.55
N ALA A 54 -13.41 -10.10 -8.55
CA ALA A 54 -14.17 -9.56 -9.66
C ALA A 54 -15.54 -9.03 -9.21
N LEU A 55 -16.23 -9.78 -8.34
CA LEU A 55 -17.48 -9.32 -7.71
C LEU A 55 -17.27 -8.06 -6.88
N ALA A 56 -16.27 -8.06 -5.99
CA ALA A 56 -15.96 -6.90 -5.16
C ALA A 56 -15.63 -5.65 -5.99
N LYS A 57 -14.92 -5.82 -7.12
CA LYS A 57 -14.63 -4.74 -8.07
C LYS A 57 -15.90 -4.21 -8.75
N ALA A 58 -16.80 -5.10 -9.18
CA ALA A 58 -18.08 -4.71 -9.77
C ALA A 58 -18.97 -3.95 -8.78
N GLU A 59 -19.12 -4.43 -7.55
CA GLU A 59 -19.88 -3.75 -6.50
C GLU A 59 -19.26 -2.40 -6.11
N ALA A 60 -17.92 -2.31 -6.03
CA ALA A 60 -17.23 -1.05 -5.79
C ALA A 60 -17.46 -0.05 -6.91
N LEU A 61 -17.35 -0.47 -8.18
CA LEU A 61 -17.66 0.39 -9.33
C LEU A 61 -19.11 0.89 -9.28
N LEU A 62 -20.07 0.01 -9.03
CA LEU A 62 -21.47 0.42 -8.99
C LEU A 62 -21.77 1.36 -7.82
N ALA A 63 -21.12 1.19 -6.66
CA ALA A 63 -21.21 2.14 -5.56
C ALA A 63 -20.61 3.50 -5.95
N ASP A 64 -19.45 3.50 -6.61
CA ASP A 64 -18.76 4.71 -7.08
C ASP A 64 -19.54 5.50 -8.14
N LEU A 65 -20.35 4.82 -8.96
CA LEU A 65 -21.28 5.44 -9.91
C LEU A 65 -22.56 5.94 -9.24
N GLY A 66 -22.74 5.67 -7.93
CA GLY A 66 -23.95 5.97 -7.17
C GLY A 66 -25.11 5.03 -7.48
N ALA A 67 -24.85 3.89 -8.16
CA ALA A 67 -25.87 2.88 -8.49
C ALA A 67 -26.21 1.98 -7.31
N LEU A 68 -25.30 1.81 -6.35
CA LEU A 68 -25.52 1.06 -5.11
C LEU A 68 -25.25 1.94 -3.87
N ALA A 69 -26.15 1.90 -2.90
CA ALA A 69 -25.95 2.47 -1.57
C ALA A 69 -25.24 1.44 -0.68
N ALA A 70 -24.16 1.86 -0.02
CA ALA A 70 -23.34 1.02 0.85
C ALA A 70 -22.93 -0.33 0.20
N LYS A 71 -22.71 -0.35 -1.12
CA LYS A 71 -22.37 -1.52 -1.95
C LYS A 71 -23.42 -2.65 -1.98
N GLN A 72 -24.57 -2.47 -1.32
CA GLN A 72 -25.56 -3.54 -1.18
C GLN A 72 -26.84 -3.21 -1.94
N ARG A 73 -27.53 -2.13 -1.60
CA ARG A 73 -28.88 -1.88 -2.15
C ARG A 73 -28.84 -1.01 -3.40
N ILE A 74 -29.62 -1.37 -4.40
CA ILE A 74 -29.78 -0.55 -5.60
C ILE A 74 -30.43 0.81 -5.30
N THR A 75 -29.86 1.87 -5.85
CA THR A 75 -30.38 3.25 -5.74
C THR A 75 -31.35 3.57 -6.88
N GLU A 76 -32.03 4.71 -6.79
CA GLU A 76 -32.84 5.20 -7.92
C GLU A 76 -31.99 5.48 -9.16
N THR A 77 -30.79 6.05 -8.98
CA THR A 77 -29.82 6.21 -10.07
C THR A 77 -29.47 4.85 -10.70
N GLY A 78 -29.21 3.82 -9.90
CA GLY A 78 -28.92 2.47 -10.40
C GLY A 78 -30.08 1.87 -11.21
N ARG A 79 -31.33 2.06 -10.77
CA ARG A 79 -32.51 1.65 -11.54
C ARG A 79 -32.65 2.42 -12.85
N ARG A 80 -32.41 3.73 -12.84
CA ARG A 80 -32.43 4.54 -14.06
C ARG A 80 -31.33 4.13 -15.05
N MET A 81 -30.16 3.71 -14.56
CA MET A 81 -29.06 3.25 -15.41
C MET A 81 -29.43 2.01 -16.24
N LEU A 82 -30.25 1.10 -15.69
CA LEU A 82 -30.71 -0.12 -16.39
C LEU A 82 -31.66 0.14 -17.57
N ARG A 83 -32.16 1.36 -17.73
CA ARG A 83 -32.97 1.76 -18.90
C ARG A 83 -32.13 1.82 -20.17
N PHE A 84 -30.80 1.89 -20.04
CA PHE A 84 -29.88 1.91 -21.16
C PHE A 84 -29.20 0.53 -21.28
N PRO A 85 -29.25 -0.12 -22.46
CA PRO A 85 -28.54 -1.38 -22.72
C PRO A 85 -27.05 -1.10 -22.98
N LEU A 86 -26.38 -0.53 -21.98
CA LEU A 86 -25.01 -0.06 -22.03
C LEU A 86 -24.30 -0.47 -20.75
N HIS A 87 -22.98 -0.49 -20.81
CA HIS A 87 -22.17 -0.59 -19.60
C HIS A 87 -22.54 0.53 -18.60
N PRO A 88 -22.65 0.24 -17.29
CA PRO A 88 -23.08 1.20 -16.25
C PRO A 88 -22.41 2.58 -16.32
N ARG A 89 -21.13 2.65 -16.69
CA ARG A 89 -20.39 3.92 -16.88
C ARG A 89 -21.05 4.85 -17.89
N TYR A 90 -21.40 4.33 -19.06
CA TYR A 90 -22.01 5.13 -20.13
C TYR A 90 -23.47 5.46 -19.82
N ALA A 91 -24.19 4.54 -19.16
CA ALA A 91 -25.52 4.84 -18.62
C ALA A 91 -25.45 6.01 -17.62
N ARG A 92 -24.45 6.02 -16.72
CA ARG A 92 -24.23 7.11 -15.78
C ARG A 92 -23.87 8.43 -16.47
N MET A 93 -23.10 8.40 -17.57
CA MET A 93 -22.81 9.58 -18.40
C MET A 93 -24.10 10.15 -19.02
N LEU A 94 -24.96 9.31 -19.61
CA LEU A 94 -26.22 9.75 -20.23
C LEU A 94 -27.18 10.39 -19.21
N LEU A 95 -27.25 9.83 -17.99
CA LEU A 95 -28.03 10.42 -16.91
C LEU A 95 -27.48 11.78 -16.45
N GLU A 96 -26.16 11.98 -16.50
CA GLU A 96 -25.59 13.31 -16.20
C GLU A 96 -25.81 14.29 -17.35
N ALA A 97 -25.78 13.79 -18.58
CA ALA A 97 -25.99 14.56 -19.79
C ALA A 97 -27.41 15.12 -19.91
N GLU A 98 -28.41 14.37 -19.42
CA GLU A 98 -29.79 14.84 -19.30
C GLU A 98 -29.88 16.12 -18.47
N LYS A 99 -29.23 16.15 -17.29
CA LYS A 99 -29.22 17.33 -16.41
C LYS A 99 -28.54 18.54 -17.03
N ARG A 100 -27.63 18.30 -17.97
CA ARG A 100 -26.77 19.32 -18.60
C ARG A 100 -27.21 19.72 -19.99
N GLY A 101 -28.24 19.10 -20.53
CA GLY A 101 -28.70 19.34 -21.90
C GLY A 101 -27.70 18.91 -22.98
N CYS A 102 -26.86 17.90 -22.71
CA CYS A 102 -25.80 17.47 -23.62
C CYS A 102 -25.89 15.97 -24.01
N VAL A 103 -27.11 15.41 -24.03
CA VAL A 103 -27.35 13.98 -24.30
C VAL A 103 -26.81 13.55 -25.66
N ARG A 104 -27.03 14.34 -26.71
CA ARG A 104 -26.61 14.01 -28.08
C ARG A 104 -25.09 13.81 -28.20
N PRO A 105 -24.21 14.77 -27.83
CA PRO A 105 -22.76 14.55 -27.89
C PRO A 105 -22.29 13.43 -26.96
N VAL A 106 -22.91 13.23 -25.78
CA VAL A 106 -22.56 12.14 -24.87
C VAL A 106 -22.95 10.77 -25.42
N ALA A 107 -24.08 10.66 -26.13
CA ALA A 107 -24.45 9.44 -26.85
C ALA A 107 -23.44 9.12 -27.95
N LEU A 108 -22.89 10.13 -28.63
CA LEU A 108 -21.79 9.92 -29.58
C LEU A 108 -20.51 9.46 -28.87
N MET A 109 -20.14 10.06 -27.72
CA MET A 109 -19.00 9.58 -26.91
C MET A 109 -19.14 8.10 -26.53
N ALA A 110 -20.33 7.68 -26.07
CA ALA A 110 -20.60 6.28 -25.77
C ALA A 110 -20.44 5.41 -27.02
N ALA A 111 -20.94 5.84 -28.20
CA ALA A 111 -20.79 5.09 -29.44
C ALA A 111 -19.32 4.95 -29.88
N LEU A 112 -18.51 6.00 -29.71
CA LEU A 112 -17.08 6.00 -30.06
C LEU A 112 -16.29 4.94 -29.27
N THR A 113 -16.69 4.65 -28.03
CA THR A 113 -16.01 3.67 -27.16
C THR A 113 -16.40 2.20 -27.39
N GLN A 114 -17.50 1.94 -28.09
CA GLN A 114 -17.95 0.57 -28.38
C GLN A 114 -17.30 -0.01 -29.64
N GLY A 115 -16.73 0.86 -30.48
CA GLY A 115 -16.11 0.50 -31.75
C GLY A 115 -14.59 0.35 -31.67
N ARG A 116 -13.98 -0.01 -32.81
CA ARG A 116 -12.52 0.09 -32.97
C ARG A 116 -12.12 1.56 -32.99
N ASN A 117 -11.01 1.89 -32.33
CA ASN A 117 -10.43 3.22 -32.44
C ASN A 117 -10.16 3.56 -33.91
N PHE A 118 -10.76 4.66 -34.39
CA PHE A 118 -10.64 5.12 -35.77
C PHE A 118 -9.60 6.21 -35.94
N LEU A 119 -9.15 6.84 -34.85
CA LEU A 119 -8.13 7.88 -34.90
C LEU A 119 -6.75 7.22 -34.80
N LEU A 120 -6.04 7.18 -35.93
CA LEU A 120 -4.77 6.49 -36.04
C LEU A 120 -3.69 7.20 -35.20
N ARG A 121 -2.85 6.39 -34.57
CA ARG A 121 -1.69 6.78 -33.75
C ARG A 121 -0.40 6.58 -34.54
N GLY A 122 0.67 7.29 -34.16
CA GLY A 122 1.99 7.17 -34.80
C GLY A 122 1.99 7.59 -36.28
N VAL A 123 1.18 8.61 -36.61
CA VAL A 123 1.06 9.13 -37.98
C VAL A 123 2.23 10.08 -38.30
N PRO A 124 2.53 10.35 -39.58
CA PRO A 124 3.56 11.32 -39.94
C PRO A 124 3.27 12.70 -39.35
N LYS A 125 4.31 13.47 -39.00
CA LYS A 125 4.18 14.83 -38.45
C LYS A 125 3.28 15.77 -39.26
N SER A 126 3.26 15.61 -40.59
CA SER A 126 2.38 16.40 -41.46
C SER A 126 0.90 16.12 -41.21
N VAL A 127 0.54 14.89 -40.86
CA VAL A 127 -0.82 14.48 -40.49
C VAL A 127 -1.17 14.97 -39.08
N GLU A 128 -0.22 14.94 -38.15
CA GLU A 128 -0.41 15.52 -36.80
C GLU A 128 -0.71 17.02 -36.89
N GLN A 129 0.08 17.77 -37.68
CA GLN A 129 -0.13 19.20 -37.91
C GLN A 129 -1.47 19.50 -38.61
N ALA A 130 -1.84 18.71 -39.63
CA ALA A 130 -3.13 18.85 -40.28
C ALA A 130 -4.29 18.59 -39.31
N ARG A 131 -4.13 17.60 -38.41
CA ARG A 131 -5.10 17.31 -37.35
C ARG A 131 -5.25 18.48 -36.39
N GLU A 132 -4.15 19.06 -35.90
CA GLU A 132 -4.17 20.22 -35.02
C GLU A 132 -4.82 21.44 -35.69
N GLN A 133 -4.53 21.68 -36.96
CA GLN A 133 -5.13 22.81 -37.70
C GLN A 133 -6.65 22.66 -37.89
N VAL A 134 -7.14 21.44 -38.11
CA VAL A 134 -8.55 21.19 -38.42
C VAL A 134 -9.39 20.93 -37.18
N LEU A 135 -8.84 20.23 -36.18
CA LEU A 135 -9.57 19.81 -34.97
C LEU A 135 -9.32 20.73 -33.76
N GLY A 136 -8.42 21.71 -33.90
CA GLY A 136 -7.98 22.62 -32.84
C GLY A 136 -6.65 22.16 -32.21
N ASP A 137 -6.04 23.04 -31.41
CA ASP A 137 -4.80 22.81 -30.67
C ASP A 137 -5.06 22.57 -29.17
N GLU A 138 -6.03 23.29 -28.60
CA GLU A 138 -6.48 23.10 -27.22
C GLU A 138 -7.39 21.88 -27.10
N HIS A 139 -6.86 20.83 -26.49
CA HIS A 139 -7.61 19.63 -26.20
C HIS A 139 -7.42 19.25 -24.73
N GLU A 140 -8.47 19.50 -23.95
CA GLU A 140 -8.54 19.08 -22.55
C GLU A 140 -9.14 17.67 -22.40
N SER A 141 -9.43 16.99 -23.51
CA SER A 141 -10.03 15.65 -23.52
C SER A 141 -9.79 14.91 -24.82
N ASP A 142 -9.35 13.66 -24.71
CA ASP A 142 -9.26 12.73 -25.84
C ASP A 142 -10.66 12.42 -26.42
N PHE A 143 -11.73 12.45 -25.60
CA PHE A 143 -13.10 12.30 -26.10
C PHE A 143 -13.51 13.44 -27.01
N LEU A 144 -13.21 14.69 -26.64
CA LEU A 144 -13.54 15.86 -27.45
C LEU A 144 -12.79 15.83 -28.79
N LEU A 145 -11.53 15.40 -28.78
CA LEU A 145 -10.77 15.16 -30.00
C LEU A 145 -11.44 14.10 -30.89
N LEU A 146 -11.88 12.97 -30.33
CA LEU A 146 -12.61 11.94 -31.09
C LEU A 146 -13.95 12.45 -31.62
N LEU A 147 -14.69 13.25 -30.85
CA LEU A 147 -15.94 13.86 -31.31
C LEU A 147 -15.71 14.75 -32.53
N ARG A 148 -14.75 15.68 -32.45
CA ARG A 148 -14.40 16.57 -33.57
C ARG A 148 -13.91 15.77 -34.78
N ALA A 149 -13.03 14.79 -34.57
CA ALA A 149 -12.54 13.93 -35.65
C ALA A 149 -13.67 13.16 -36.35
N TRP A 150 -14.64 12.63 -35.60
CA TRP A 150 -15.78 11.93 -36.16
C TRP A 150 -16.70 12.89 -36.94
N GLN A 151 -16.98 14.07 -36.38
CA GLN A 151 -17.80 15.11 -37.03
C GLN A 151 -17.19 15.57 -38.36
N GLU A 152 -15.87 15.76 -38.41
CA GLU A 152 -15.18 16.11 -39.67
C GLU A 152 -15.24 14.96 -40.69
N ALA A 153 -15.07 13.71 -40.25
CA ALA A 153 -15.20 12.55 -41.13
C ALA A 153 -16.64 12.41 -41.68
N ASP A 154 -17.66 12.62 -40.85
CA ASP A 154 -19.08 12.57 -41.22
C ASP A 154 -19.41 13.70 -42.22
N ARG A 155 -18.97 14.94 -41.94
CA ARG A 155 -19.14 16.08 -42.85
C ARG A 155 -18.46 15.85 -44.20
N ALA A 156 -17.30 15.20 -44.21
CA ALA A 156 -16.58 14.84 -45.43
C ALA A 156 -17.17 13.62 -46.16
N GLY A 157 -18.25 13.02 -45.65
CA GLY A 157 -18.89 11.83 -46.22
C GLY A 157 -18.02 10.58 -46.15
N TYR A 158 -17.11 10.51 -45.17
CA TYR A 158 -16.13 9.42 -44.99
C TYR A 158 -15.25 9.15 -46.22
N ARG A 159 -14.95 10.19 -47.02
CA ARG A 159 -14.03 10.08 -48.16
C ARG A 159 -12.63 9.67 -47.68
N LEU A 160 -12.05 8.66 -48.34
CA LEU A 160 -10.77 8.07 -47.94
C LEU A 160 -9.62 9.09 -47.88
N GLU A 161 -9.52 9.98 -48.86
CA GLU A 161 -8.47 11.01 -48.94
C GLU A 161 -8.56 11.99 -47.77
N ALA A 162 -9.73 12.60 -47.57
CA ALA A 162 -9.98 13.55 -46.47
C ALA A 162 -9.75 12.89 -45.09
N CYS A 163 -10.17 11.64 -44.90
CA CYS A 163 -9.93 10.92 -43.66
C CYS A 163 -8.43 10.65 -43.46
N ARG A 164 -7.70 10.26 -44.52
CA ARG A 164 -6.27 9.94 -44.45
C ARG A 164 -5.42 11.17 -44.10
N GLU A 165 -5.79 12.35 -44.61
CA GLU A 165 -5.11 13.62 -44.29
C GLU A 165 -5.14 13.96 -42.80
N LEU A 166 -6.17 13.51 -42.07
CA LEU A 166 -6.31 13.68 -40.62
C LEU A 166 -5.92 12.44 -39.81
N GLY A 167 -5.46 11.38 -40.48
CA GLY A 167 -5.15 10.10 -39.85
C GLY A 167 -6.39 9.39 -39.27
N ILE A 168 -7.52 9.49 -39.96
CA ILE A 168 -8.79 8.85 -39.61
C ILE A 168 -8.99 7.59 -40.47
N HIS A 169 -9.32 6.48 -39.82
CA HIS A 169 -9.72 5.24 -40.49
C HIS A 169 -11.20 5.32 -40.90
N ALA A 170 -11.45 5.70 -42.16
CA ALA A 170 -12.79 6.02 -42.68
C ALA A 170 -13.87 4.97 -42.39
N GLN A 171 -13.58 3.68 -42.59
CA GLN A 171 -14.56 2.61 -42.34
C GLN A 171 -14.89 2.43 -40.86
N ALA A 172 -13.91 2.69 -39.98
CA ALA A 172 -14.11 2.58 -38.54
C ALA A 172 -14.94 3.77 -38.02
N ALA A 173 -14.65 4.99 -38.51
CA ALA A 173 -15.45 6.17 -38.22
C ALA A 173 -16.90 6.01 -38.70
N ARG A 174 -17.11 5.49 -39.93
CA ARG A 174 -18.45 5.24 -40.48
C ARG A 174 -19.25 4.22 -39.67
N ALA A 175 -18.59 3.25 -39.05
CA ALA A 175 -19.25 2.23 -38.23
C ALA A 175 -19.84 2.78 -36.92
N VAL A 176 -19.41 3.96 -36.46
CA VAL A 176 -19.93 4.61 -35.25
C VAL A 176 -21.33 5.18 -35.48
N GLY A 177 -21.65 5.66 -36.69
CA GLY A 177 -22.93 6.31 -37.01
C GLY A 177 -24.18 5.48 -36.67
N PRO A 178 -24.26 4.19 -37.08
CA PRO A 178 -25.37 3.32 -36.70
C PRO A 178 -25.55 3.14 -35.18
N LEU A 179 -24.45 2.99 -34.43
CA LEU A 179 -24.47 2.88 -32.97
C LEU A 179 -24.95 4.18 -32.32
N PHE A 180 -24.44 5.32 -32.81
CA PHE A 180 -24.87 6.63 -32.34
C PHE A 180 -26.38 6.83 -32.56
N ALA A 181 -26.90 6.52 -33.75
CA ALA A 181 -28.33 6.59 -34.04
C ALA A 181 -29.17 5.65 -33.16
N GLN A 182 -28.64 4.47 -32.82
CA GLN A 182 -29.29 3.56 -31.88
C GLN A 182 -29.37 4.14 -30.47
N PHE A 183 -28.29 4.76 -29.98
CA PHE A 183 -28.27 5.37 -28.65
C PHE A 183 -29.17 6.59 -28.54
N LEU A 184 -29.28 7.40 -29.61
CA LEU A 184 -30.27 8.48 -29.66
C LEU A 184 -31.70 7.96 -29.59
N LYS A 185 -32.03 6.88 -30.31
CA LYS A 185 -33.37 6.26 -30.25
C LYS A 185 -33.70 5.72 -28.86
N ILE A 186 -32.71 5.17 -28.15
CA ILE A 186 -32.89 4.70 -26.78
C ILE A 186 -33.12 5.89 -25.85
N ALA A 187 -32.29 6.93 -25.94
CA ALA A 187 -32.44 8.14 -25.14
C ALA A 187 -33.82 8.80 -25.35
N GLU A 188 -34.27 8.91 -26.59
CA GLU A 188 -35.61 9.45 -26.93
C GLU A 188 -36.74 8.62 -26.33
N ARG A 189 -36.65 7.27 -26.39
CA ARG A 189 -37.64 6.37 -25.76
C ARG A 189 -37.71 6.53 -24.25
N GLU A 190 -36.58 6.81 -23.63
CA GLU A 190 -36.49 7.07 -22.19
C GLU A 190 -36.84 8.52 -21.81
N GLY A 191 -37.23 9.35 -22.79
CA GLY A 191 -37.71 10.71 -22.58
C GLY A 191 -36.62 11.77 -22.44
N LEU A 192 -35.38 11.45 -22.81
CA LEU A 192 -34.27 12.41 -22.78
C LEU A 192 -34.33 13.35 -23.98
N ASP A 193 -33.93 14.61 -23.78
CA ASP A 193 -33.82 15.59 -24.85
C ASP A 193 -32.58 15.29 -25.73
N ILE A 194 -32.83 14.88 -26.98
CA ILE A 194 -31.80 14.53 -27.97
C ILE A 194 -31.50 15.66 -28.95
N ALA A 195 -32.06 16.87 -28.73
CA ALA A 195 -31.76 18.02 -29.54
C ALA A 195 -30.27 18.39 -29.49
N ASP A 196 -29.81 19.02 -30.57
CA ASP A 196 -28.42 19.47 -30.67
C ASP A 196 -28.30 20.86 -30.05
N HIS A 197 -27.96 20.88 -28.76
CA HIS A 197 -27.73 22.11 -28.02
C HIS A 197 -26.25 22.50 -28.06
N ALA A 198 -25.98 23.79 -28.21
CA ALA A 198 -24.64 24.31 -28.01
C ALA A 198 -24.35 24.34 -26.50
N VAL A 199 -23.53 23.39 -26.03
CA VAL A 199 -23.18 23.22 -24.62
C VAL A 199 -21.68 23.42 -24.43
N PRO A 200 -21.22 24.11 -23.36
CA PRO A 200 -19.80 24.24 -23.09
C PRO A 200 -19.12 22.87 -22.94
N GLU A 201 -17.88 22.76 -23.43
CA GLU A 201 -17.11 21.51 -23.36
C GLU A 201 -16.88 21.03 -21.92
N GLU A 202 -16.85 21.96 -20.96
CA GLU A 202 -16.84 21.66 -19.53
C GLU A 202 -17.98 20.71 -19.13
N GLU A 203 -19.19 20.92 -19.62
CA GLU A 203 -20.35 20.09 -19.25
C GLU A 203 -20.23 18.66 -19.82
N LEU A 204 -19.59 18.51 -20.98
CA LEU A 204 -19.25 17.20 -21.53
C LEU A 204 -18.21 16.49 -20.67
N ARG A 205 -17.18 17.20 -20.20
CA ARG A 205 -16.13 16.64 -19.33
C ARG A 205 -16.69 16.24 -17.97
N LYS A 206 -17.63 17.01 -17.40
CA LYS A 206 -18.37 16.62 -16.18
C LYS A 206 -19.16 15.33 -16.38
N CYS A 207 -19.75 15.10 -17.56
CA CYS A 207 -20.41 13.84 -17.87
C CYS A 207 -19.41 12.67 -17.90
N VAL A 208 -18.24 12.84 -18.53
CA VAL A 208 -17.17 11.82 -18.50
C VAL A 208 -16.73 11.53 -17.05
N LEU A 209 -16.49 12.57 -16.25
CA LEU A 209 -16.17 12.44 -14.82
C LEU A 209 -17.25 11.65 -14.07
N ALA A 210 -18.54 11.90 -14.34
CA ALA A 210 -19.63 11.16 -13.71
C ALA A 210 -19.59 9.65 -14.00
N GLY A 211 -19.21 9.24 -15.22
CA GLY A 211 -19.11 7.83 -15.63
C GLY A 211 -17.79 7.14 -15.28
N PHE A 212 -16.74 7.89 -14.98
CA PHE A 212 -15.39 7.37 -14.77
C PHE A 212 -14.73 7.89 -13.48
N SER A 213 -15.53 8.27 -12.48
CA SER A 213 -15.06 8.82 -11.21
C SER A 213 -14.17 7.86 -10.42
N ASP A 214 -14.42 6.55 -10.50
CA ASP A 214 -13.55 5.51 -9.92
C ASP A 214 -12.18 5.44 -10.61
N GLN A 215 -12.03 6.02 -11.80
CA GLN A 215 -10.79 6.12 -12.57
C GLN A 215 -10.19 7.55 -12.52
N LEU A 216 -10.61 8.37 -11.56
CA LEU A 216 -9.95 9.65 -11.31
C LEU A 216 -8.48 9.42 -10.98
N ALA A 217 -7.62 10.18 -11.65
CA ALA A 217 -6.18 10.09 -11.61
C ALA A 217 -5.58 11.47 -11.37
N LYS A 218 -4.58 11.53 -10.49
CA LYS A 218 -3.76 12.70 -10.23
C LYS A 218 -2.34 12.43 -10.69
N ARG A 219 -1.76 13.37 -11.44
CA ARG A 219 -0.33 13.32 -11.79
C ARG A 219 0.54 13.46 -10.55
N LEU A 220 1.56 12.61 -10.44
CA LEU A 220 2.52 12.67 -9.33
C LEU A 220 3.42 13.89 -9.43
N ASP A 221 3.80 14.27 -10.64
CA ASP A 221 4.66 15.41 -10.92
C ASP A 221 4.44 15.94 -12.34
N ALA A 222 4.85 17.19 -12.59
CA ALA A 222 4.69 17.87 -13.87
C ALA A 222 5.67 17.40 -14.97
N GLY A 223 6.73 16.65 -14.63
CA GLY A 223 7.75 16.16 -15.57
C GLY A 223 7.51 14.73 -16.07
N THR A 224 6.69 13.93 -15.38
CA THR A 224 6.36 12.56 -15.78
C THR A 224 4.88 12.36 -16.07
N LEU A 225 4.57 11.30 -16.81
CA LEU A 225 3.20 10.87 -17.10
C LEU A 225 2.66 9.91 -16.01
N ARG A 226 3.35 9.77 -14.88
CA ARG A 226 2.94 8.87 -13.80
C ARG A 226 1.78 9.48 -13.02
N CYS A 227 0.76 8.67 -12.79
CA CYS A 227 -0.44 9.05 -12.08
C CYS A 227 -0.74 8.06 -10.95
N GLU A 228 -1.29 8.58 -9.86
CA GLU A 228 -1.98 7.81 -8.83
C GLU A 228 -3.48 7.95 -9.04
N LEU A 229 -4.22 6.86 -8.86
CA LEU A 229 -5.64 6.78 -9.10
C LEU A 229 -6.37 6.40 -7.81
N VAL A 230 -7.68 6.67 -7.81
CA VAL A 230 -8.62 6.12 -6.83
C VAL A 230 -8.49 4.59 -6.77
N HIS A 231 -8.73 4.05 -5.58
CA HIS A 231 -8.54 2.65 -5.17
C HIS A 231 -7.06 2.21 -5.11
N GLY A 232 -6.16 3.13 -4.77
CA GLY A 232 -4.73 2.87 -4.59
C GLY A 232 -3.99 2.39 -5.85
N ARG A 233 -4.57 2.61 -7.03
CA ARG A 233 -4.00 2.16 -8.31
C ARG A 233 -2.97 3.16 -8.82
N ARG A 234 -2.07 2.68 -9.68
CA ARG A 234 -1.05 3.52 -10.33
C ARG A 234 -0.95 3.19 -11.80
N GLY A 235 -0.71 4.20 -12.61
CA GLY A 235 -0.58 4.04 -14.06
C GLY A 235 0.18 5.18 -14.70
N MET A 236 0.44 5.03 -15.99
CA MET A 236 1.09 6.03 -16.80
C MET A 236 0.10 6.54 -17.85
N LEU A 237 -0.08 7.85 -17.95
CA LEU A 237 -0.84 8.46 -19.05
C LEU A 237 -0.18 8.11 -20.39
N ALA A 238 -0.98 7.73 -21.37
CA ALA A 238 -0.51 7.51 -22.73
C ALA A 238 0.12 8.80 -23.29
N ARG A 239 1.28 8.66 -23.97
CA ARG A 239 2.02 9.80 -24.52
C ARG A 239 1.26 10.51 -25.64
N GLU A 240 0.36 9.79 -26.27
CA GLU A 240 -0.49 10.26 -27.35
C GLU A 240 -1.74 10.99 -26.84
N SER A 241 -2.02 10.92 -25.52
CA SER A 241 -3.12 11.67 -24.94
C SER A 241 -2.85 13.15 -25.07
N VAL A 242 -3.90 13.91 -25.35
CA VAL A 242 -3.83 15.37 -25.36
C VAL A 242 -3.76 15.98 -23.96
N CYS A 243 -4.10 15.22 -22.92
CA CYS A 243 -4.16 15.70 -21.53
C CYS A 243 -2.79 15.75 -20.83
N GLN A 244 -1.68 15.97 -21.55
CA GLN A 244 -0.32 15.86 -21.00
C GLN A 244 -0.01 16.86 -19.87
N HIS A 245 -0.69 18.01 -19.90
CA HIS A 245 -0.49 19.08 -18.92
C HIS A 245 -1.51 19.05 -17.78
N ALA A 246 -2.54 18.20 -17.85
CA ALA A 246 -3.58 18.14 -16.83
C ALA A 246 -3.05 17.52 -15.53
N ALA A 247 -3.12 18.26 -14.42
CA ALA A 247 -2.74 17.74 -13.11
C ALA A 247 -3.71 16.66 -12.59
N LEU A 248 -4.98 16.77 -12.99
CA LEU A 248 -6.07 15.89 -12.61
C LEU A 248 -6.83 15.47 -13.88
N LEU A 249 -6.97 14.15 -14.09
CA LEU A 249 -7.60 13.55 -15.27
C LEU A 249 -8.46 12.33 -14.89
N VAL A 250 -9.54 12.05 -15.60
CA VAL A 250 -10.22 10.73 -15.59
C VAL A 250 -9.85 10.00 -16.85
N THR A 251 -9.78 8.68 -16.78
CA THR A 251 -9.53 7.84 -17.96
C THR A 251 -10.69 6.92 -18.23
N ALA A 252 -11.01 6.71 -19.50
CA ALA A 252 -12.06 5.77 -19.88
C ALA A 252 -11.53 4.38 -20.23
N GLU A 253 -10.25 4.26 -20.56
CA GLU A 253 -9.61 3.00 -20.90
C GLU A 253 -8.34 2.78 -20.07
N ILE A 254 -8.28 1.66 -19.37
CA ILE A 254 -7.09 1.22 -18.64
C ILE A 254 -6.62 -0.09 -19.28
N THR A 255 -5.37 -0.12 -19.72
CA THR A 255 -4.75 -1.31 -20.30
C THR A 255 -3.59 -1.76 -19.44
N GLU A 256 -3.64 -2.99 -18.97
CA GLU A 256 -2.54 -3.63 -18.27
C GLU A 256 -1.77 -4.53 -19.24
N PHE A 257 -0.45 -4.43 -19.25
CA PHE A 257 0.41 -5.31 -20.03
C PHE A 257 1.61 -5.78 -19.22
N GLY A 258 2.05 -7.01 -19.50
CA GLY A 258 3.22 -7.58 -18.86
C GLY A 258 4.49 -6.81 -19.22
N GLY A 259 5.24 -6.40 -18.19
CA GLY A 259 6.58 -5.85 -18.29
C GLY A 259 7.65 -6.94 -18.21
N ARG A 260 8.83 -6.61 -17.66
CA ARG A 260 9.82 -7.62 -17.29
C ARG A 260 9.22 -8.53 -16.20
N VAL A 261 9.74 -9.75 -16.07
CA VAL A 261 9.20 -10.82 -15.20
C VAL A 261 8.63 -10.27 -13.88
N GLY A 262 7.29 -10.30 -13.74
CA GLY A 262 6.56 -9.89 -12.53
C GLY A 262 6.07 -8.44 -12.49
N GLU A 263 6.49 -7.55 -13.40
CA GLU A 263 5.98 -6.18 -13.49
C GLU A 263 4.71 -6.12 -14.37
N VAL A 264 3.66 -5.48 -13.87
CA VAL A 264 2.47 -5.12 -14.65
C VAL A 264 2.52 -3.62 -14.89
N ASN A 265 2.61 -3.22 -16.15
CA ASN A 265 2.53 -1.81 -16.53
C ASN A 265 1.07 -1.46 -16.83
N THR A 266 0.58 -0.38 -16.22
CA THR A 266 -0.78 0.13 -16.42
C THR A 266 -0.72 1.39 -17.26
N LEU A 267 -1.37 1.38 -18.43
CA LEU A 267 -1.48 2.51 -19.34
C LEU A 267 -2.88 3.10 -19.26
N LEU A 268 -2.94 4.42 -19.10
CA LEU A 268 -4.16 5.20 -19.01
C LEU A 268 -4.43 5.86 -20.36
N ASN A 269 -5.52 5.49 -21.02
CA ASN A 269 -5.92 5.97 -22.33
C ASN A 269 -7.27 6.69 -22.25
N LEU A 270 -7.56 7.47 -23.30
CA LEU A 270 -8.84 8.18 -23.45
C LEU A 270 -9.11 9.06 -22.22
N ALA A 271 -8.15 9.94 -21.95
CA ALA A 271 -8.13 10.80 -20.78
C ALA A 271 -8.95 12.07 -21.00
N THR A 272 -9.47 12.61 -19.91
CA THR A 272 -10.18 13.89 -19.87
C THR A 272 -9.73 14.67 -18.65
N ALA A 273 -9.20 15.87 -18.84
CA ALA A 273 -8.83 16.78 -17.77
C ALA A 273 -10.08 17.23 -17.00
N ILE A 274 -9.94 17.38 -15.69
CA ILE A 274 -11.03 17.83 -14.81
C ILE A 274 -10.53 18.90 -13.85
N ASP A 275 -11.48 19.76 -13.46
CA ASP A 275 -11.29 20.67 -12.36
C ASP A 275 -11.62 19.96 -11.03
N GLU A 276 -10.85 20.26 -9.99
CA GLU A 276 -11.09 19.75 -8.64
C GLU A 276 -12.44 20.24 -8.07
N ALA A 277 -12.88 21.45 -8.43
CA ALA A 277 -14.15 22.00 -7.97
C ALA A 277 -15.36 21.13 -8.38
N TRP A 278 -15.25 20.42 -9.51
CA TRP A 278 -16.31 19.54 -10.00
C TRP A 278 -16.49 18.29 -9.13
N LEU A 279 -15.46 17.88 -8.38
CA LEU A 279 -15.56 16.76 -7.45
C LEU A 279 -16.51 17.11 -6.29
N ALA A 280 -16.41 18.34 -5.78
CA ALA A 280 -17.33 18.84 -4.75
C ALA A 280 -18.76 19.01 -5.29
N GLU A 281 -18.91 19.39 -6.57
CA GLU A 281 -20.21 19.55 -7.24
C GLU A 281 -20.91 18.19 -7.47
N LEU A 282 -20.20 17.22 -8.06
CA LEU A 282 -20.77 15.95 -8.53
C LEU A 282 -20.80 14.88 -7.43
N PHE A 283 -19.89 14.95 -6.46
CA PHE A 283 -19.66 13.92 -5.46
C PHE A 283 -19.35 14.50 -4.06
N PRO A 284 -20.27 15.28 -3.48
CA PRO A 284 -20.03 16.00 -2.22
C PRO A 284 -19.69 15.07 -1.04
N GLU A 285 -20.21 13.85 -1.01
CA GLU A 285 -19.93 12.87 0.04
C GLU A 285 -18.55 12.19 -0.12
N ASP A 286 -18.02 12.13 -1.34
CA ASP A 286 -16.72 11.50 -1.64
C ASP A 286 -15.56 12.52 -1.60
N TYR A 287 -15.84 13.83 -1.66
CA TYR A 287 -14.85 14.89 -1.61
C TYR A 287 -14.82 15.55 -0.22
N PHE A 288 -13.76 15.28 0.55
CA PHE A 288 -13.67 15.72 1.95
C PHE A 288 -12.25 16.15 2.35
N SER A 289 -12.19 16.91 3.44
CA SER A 289 -10.92 17.20 4.13
C SER A 289 -10.69 16.20 5.25
N ALA A 290 -9.47 15.65 5.34
CA ALA A 290 -9.05 14.80 6.45
C ALA A 290 -7.86 15.43 7.18
N SER A 291 -7.87 15.34 8.50
CA SER A 291 -6.68 15.60 9.32
C SER A 291 -5.98 14.28 9.62
N GLY A 292 -4.66 14.28 9.53
CA GLY A 292 -3.82 13.17 9.92
C GLY A 292 -2.46 13.67 10.38
N VAL A 293 -1.53 12.74 10.51
CA VAL A 293 -0.16 13.03 10.91
C VAL A 293 0.81 12.41 9.91
N THR A 294 1.98 13.03 9.75
CA THR A 294 3.06 12.48 8.93
C THR A 294 4.39 12.75 9.62
N TYR A 295 5.37 11.89 9.39
CA TYR A 295 6.75 12.15 9.79
C TYR A 295 7.42 13.05 8.74
N ASP A 296 7.91 14.21 9.16
CA ASP A 296 8.72 15.10 8.34
C ASP A 296 10.20 14.74 8.52
N GLU A 297 10.80 14.18 7.46
CA GLU A 297 12.20 13.76 7.43
C GLU A 297 13.19 14.93 7.58
N SER A 298 12.83 16.12 7.07
CA SER A 298 13.68 17.30 7.15
C SER A 298 13.70 17.84 8.58
N ALA A 299 12.52 17.97 9.20
CA ALA A 299 12.36 18.44 10.57
C ALA A 299 12.60 17.35 11.63
N LYS A 300 12.72 16.07 11.22
CA LYS A 300 12.87 14.88 12.07
C LYS A 300 11.82 14.77 13.17
N ARG A 301 10.57 15.02 12.81
CA ARG A 301 9.44 15.07 13.75
C ARG A 301 8.12 14.73 13.08
N VAL A 302 7.17 14.25 13.88
CA VAL A 302 5.78 14.13 13.47
C VAL A 302 5.16 15.53 13.43
N VAL A 303 4.46 15.81 12.34
CA VAL A 303 3.71 17.04 12.10
C VAL A 303 2.27 16.69 11.75
N ALA A 304 1.34 17.57 12.14
CA ALA A 304 -0.03 17.49 11.69
C ALA A 304 -0.10 17.84 10.21
N ARG A 305 -0.99 17.17 9.49
CA ARG A 305 -1.18 17.31 8.06
C ARG A 305 -2.66 17.35 7.78
N ARG A 306 -3.08 18.34 6.99
CA ARG A 306 -4.43 18.40 6.45
C ARG A 306 -4.39 18.03 4.98
N GLU A 307 -5.30 17.14 4.61
CA GLU A 307 -5.42 16.63 3.25
C GLU A 307 -6.78 16.97 2.68
N ARG A 308 -6.82 17.28 1.39
CA ARG A 308 -8.04 17.24 0.59
C ARG A 308 -8.03 15.93 -0.20
N ARG A 309 -9.11 15.17 -0.09
CA ARG A 309 -9.23 13.84 -0.67
C ARG A 309 -10.48 13.73 -1.52
N PHE A 310 -10.37 12.91 -2.55
CA PHE A 310 -11.52 12.34 -3.24
C PHE A 310 -11.46 10.83 -3.03
N ARG A 311 -12.38 10.29 -2.24
CA ARG A 311 -12.33 8.92 -1.72
C ARG A 311 -10.97 8.66 -1.06
N ASP A 312 -10.22 7.68 -1.55
CA ASP A 312 -8.90 7.33 -1.08
C ASP A 312 -7.77 8.09 -1.82
N LEU A 313 -8.04 8.88 -2.85
CA LEU A 313 -7.03 9.65 -3.58
C LEU A 313 -6.73 10.99 -2.87
N VAL A 314 -5.44 11.23 -2.55
CA VAL A 314 -4.99 12.51 -1.96
C VAL A 314 -4.76 13.55 -3.05
N LEU A 315 -5.65 14.54 -3.11
CA LEU A 315 -5.60 15.63 -4.08
C LEU A 315 -4.61 16.71 -3.67
N GLU A 316 -4.59 17.05 -2.39
CA GLU A 316 -3.61 17.97 -1.83
C GLU A 316 -3.27 17.56 -0.40
N ALA A 317 -2.02 17.73 -0.01
CA ALA A 317 -1.56 17.55 1.36
C ALA A 317 -0.73 18.75 1.78
N LYS A 318 -1.10 19.37 2.91
CA LYS A 318 -0.38 20.49 3.51
C LYS A 318 -0.09 20.18 4.97
N ILE A 319 1.11 20.55 5.43
CA ILE A 319 1.42 20.56 6.86
C ILE A 319 0.47 21.56 7.52
N SER A 320 -0.19 21.15 8.60
CA SER A 320 -1.07 22.01 9.39
C SER A 320 -0.40 22.38 10.73
N GLY A 321 -0.85 23.48 11.32
CA GLY A 321 -0.49 23.87 12.68
C GLY A 321 -1.37 23.23 13.75
N ASP A 322 -2.18 22.23 13.37
CA ASP A 322 -3.09 21.54 14.27
C ASP A 322 -2.31 20.71 15.31
N GLU A 323 -2.96 20.40 16.43
CA GLU A 323 -2.38 19.55 17.46
C GLU A 323 -2.18 18.12 16.94
N VAL A 324 -1.02 17.54 17.23
CA VAL A 324 -0.67 16.18 16.81
C VAL A 324 -1.19 15.18 17.85
N PRO A 325 -2.11 14.27 17.50
CA PRO A 325 -2.59 13.24 18.43
C PRO A 325 -1.44 12.35 18.90
N ALA A 326 -1.30 12.17 20.21
CA ALA A 326 -0.16 11.49 20.84
C ALA A 326 -0.05 10.01 20.44
N ASP A 327 -1.18 9.34 20.29
CA ASP A 327 -1.33 7.98 19.80
C ASP A 327 -0.84 7.82 18.35
N GLN A 328 -1.28 8.70 17.45
CA GLN A 328 -0.87 8.64 16.05
C GLN A 328 0.62 9.01 15.87
N ALA A 329 1.11 9.97 16.67
CA ALA A 329 2.54 10.29 16.70
C ALA A 329 3.38 9.11 17.19
N ALA A 330 2.93 8.44 18.26
CA ALA A 330 3.62 7.28 18.80
C ALA A 330 3.73 6.15 17.77
N ALA A 331 2.63 5.82 17.11
CA ALA A 331 2.60 4.79 16.08
C ALA A 331 3.54 5.11 14.88
N LEU A 332 3.60 6.37 14.45
CA LEU A 332 4.53 6.79 13.39
C LEU A 332 6.00 6.71 13.86
N LEU A 333 6.33 7.28 15.02
CA LEU A 333 7.69 7.26 15.55
C LEU A 333 8.18 5.82 15.80
N THR A 334 7.29 4.93 16.23
CA THR A 334 7.59 3.49 16.39
C THR A 334 8.03 2.86 15.08
N LYS A 335 7.32 3.14 13.97
CA LYS A 335 7.71 2.65 12.65
C LYS A 335 9.09 3.17 12.23
N GLU A 336 9.39 4.43 12.54
CA GLU A 336 10.69 5.04 12.24
C GLU A 336 11.84 4.45 13.07
N VAL A 337 11.58 4.12 14.34
CA VAL A 337 12.53 3.43 15.23
C VAL A 337 12.77 1.99 14.75
N LEU A 338 11.71 1.22 14.49
CA LEU A 338 11.82 -0.17 14.03
C LEU A 338 12.50 -0.28 12.66
N ALA A 339 12.34 0.72 11.79
CA ALA A 339 13.05 0.79 10.52
C ALA A 339 14.53 1.25 10.66
N GLY A 340 15.00 1.54 11.88
CA GLY A 340 16.38 1.96 12.15
C GLY A 340 16.71 3.40 11.76
N ARG A 341 15.71 4.22 11.39
CA ARG A 341 15.91 5.63 11.01
C ARG A 341 16.03 6.54 12.23
N ILE A 342 15.36 6.17 13.34
CA ILE A 342 15.54 6.81 14.65
C ILE A 342 16.26 5.82 15.57
N LYS A 343 17.40 6.26 16.13
CA LYS A 343 18.14 5.48 17.12
C LYS A 343 17.79 5.94 18.54
N LEU A 344 17.42 4.99 19.39
CA LEU A 344 17.25 5.18 20.82
C LEU A 344 18.61 4.91 21.50
N GLU A 345 19.35 5.96 21.90
CA GLU A 345 20.68 5.78 22.50
C GLU A 345 20.62 5.12 23.88
N ALA A 346 19.51 5.32 24.60
CA ALA A 346 19.25 4.68 25.88
C ALA A 346 18.76 3.23 25.76
N TRP A 347 18.50 2.72 24.55
CA TRP A 347 18.27 1.30 24.29
C TRP A 347 19.61 0.62 24.00
N ASP A 348 20.37 0.37 25.06
CA ASP A 348 21.74 -0.13 24.98
C ASP A 348 21.86 -1.61 25.42
N GLU A 349 23.10 -2.09 25.58
CA GLU A 349 23.37 -3.46 26.04
C GLU A 349 22.79 -3.73 27.45
N VAL A 350 22.62 -2.71 28.30
CA VAL A 350 22.02 -2.90 29.63
C VAL A 350 20.54 -3.26 29.49
N VAL A 351 19.84 -2.58 28.58
CA VAL A 351 18.45 -2.90 28.21
C VAL A 351 18.34 -4.31 27.64
N GLU A 352 19.20 -4.68 26.68
CA GLU A 352 19.16 -6.02 26.06
C GLU A 352 19.47 -7.13 27.07
N GLN A 353 20.41 -6.91 28.00
CA GLN A 353 20.66 -7.83 29.10
C GLN A 353 19.47 -7.94 30.04
N TRP A 354 18.77 -6.85 30.33
CA TRP A 354 17.56 -6.87 31.16
C TRP A 354 16.44 -7.66 30.48
N ILE A 355 16.15 -7.41 29.21
CA ILE A 355 15.16 -8.17 28.43
C ILE A 355 15.51 -9.66 28.39
N THR A 356 16.79 -9.98 28.18
CA THR A 356 17.26 -11.37 28.20
C THR A 356 17.03 -12.01 29.57
N ARG A 357 17.29 -11.30 30.67
CA ARG A 357 17.00 -11.80 32.04
C ARG A 357 15.52 -12.07 32.24
N VAL A 358 14.63 -11.19 31.78
CA VAL A 358 13.17 -11.39 31.86
C VAL A 358 12.75 -12.64 31.11
N ASN A 359 13.21 -12.79 29.86
CA ASN A 359 12.89 -13.97 29.05
C ASN A 359 13.41 -15.26 29.68
N ARG A 360 14.60 -15.23 30.31
CA ARG A 360 15.13 -16.37 31.06
C ARG A 360 14.40 -16.66 32.36
N LEU A 361 13.91 -15.64 33.05
CA LEU A 361 13.08 -15.84 34.23
C LEU A 361 11.79 -16.58 33.85
N ALA A 362 11.13 -16.15 32.78
CA ALA A 362 9.93 -16.80 32.25
C ALA A 362 10.18 -18.26 31.83
N GLU A 363 11.31 -18.55 31.19
CA GLU A 363 11.66 -19.89 30.75
C GLU A 363 12.09 -20.82 31.89
N TRP A 364 12.97 -20.35 32.78
CA TRP A 364 13.56 -21.19 33.83
C TRP A 364 12.68 -21.31 35.06
N PHE A 365 11.76 -20.37 35.29
CA PHE A 365 10.84 -20.35 36.43
C PHE A 365 9.40 -20.10 35.95
N PRO A 366 8.81 -21.01 35.15
CA PRO A 366 7.46 -20.84 34.60
C PRO A 366 6.38 -20.68 35.69
N GLU A 367 6.64 -21.18 36.90
CA GLU A 367 5.77 -21.01 38.06
C GLU A 367 5.58 -19.55 38.52
N LEU A 368 6.43 -18.62 38.06
CA LEU A 368 6.33 -17.19 38.37
C LEU A 368 5.42 -16.43 37.39
N GLU A 369 4.91 -17.11 36.36
CA GLU A 369 3.98 -16.56 35.36
C GLU A 369 4.45 -15.23 34.76
N VAL A 370 5.77 -15.10 34.55
CA VAL A 370 6.37 -13.92 33.92
C VAL A 370 6.12 -13.97 32.41
N SER A 371 5.52 -12.92 31.86
CA SER A 371 5.37 -12.76 30.41
C SER A 371 6.72 -12.47 29.76
N PRO A 372 7.21 -13.29 28.81
CA PRO A 372 8.41 -12.97 28.07
C PRO A 372 8.17 -11.79 27.13
N ILE A 373 9.23 -11.04 26.81
CA ILE A 373 9.25 -9.95 25.84
C ILE A 373 9.78 -10.50 24.50
N ARG A 374 8.87 -10.70 23.55
CA ARG A 374 9.15 -11.13 22.17
C ARG A 374 9.22 -9.92 21.23
N ASP A 375 9.47 -10.16 19.96
CA ASP A 375 9.60 -9.09 18.96
C ASP A 375 8.34 -8.25 18.80
N GLU A 376 7.15 -8.84 18.93
CA GLU A 376 5.87 -8.13 18.93
C GLU A 376 5.74 -7.22 20.17
N ASP A 377 6.14 -7.72 21.35
CA ASP A 377 6.12 -6.95 22.60
C ASP A 377 7.14 -5.80 22.58
N ARG A 378 8.29 -6.00 21.92
CA ARG A 378 9.29 -4.93 21.70
C ARG A 378 8.67 -3.74 20.94
N ALA A 379 7.86 -4.00 19.92
CA ALA A 379 7.18 -2.94 19.18
C ALA A 379 6.23 -2.16 20.09
N THR A 380 5.46 -2.85 20.94
CA THR A 380 4.56 -2.21 21.93
C THR A 380 5.32 -1.38 22.97
N LEU A 381 6.46 -1.87 23.48
CA LEU A 381 7.29 -1.12 24.42
C LEU A 381 7.88 0.14 23.78
N ILE A 382 8.32 0.05 22.52
CA ILE A 382 8.78 1.21 21.76
C ILE A 382 7.62 2.21 21.56
N GLU A 383 6.41 1.74 21.26
CA GLU A 383 5.25 2.60 21.11
C GLU A 383 4.91 3.35 22.41
N GLN A 384 4.98 2.68 23.56
CA GLN A 384 4.84 3.33 24.86
C GLN A 384 5.92 4.39 25.11
N LEU A 385 7.17 4.14 24.70
CA LEU A 385 8.24 5.15 24.76
C LEU A 385 7.96 6.34 23.84
N CYS A 386 7.38 6.08 22.67
CA CYS A 386 7.01 7.11 21.70
C CYS A 386 5.77 7.92 22.11
N TYR A 387 4.94 7.40 23.02
CA TYR A 387 3.75 8.10 23.48
C TYR A 387 4.06 9.45 24.12
N GLY A 388 3.32 10.48 23.69
CA GLY A 388 3.50 11.87 24.09
C GLY A 388 4.66 12.59 23.41
N GLU A 389 5.49 11.89 22.62
CA GLU A 389 6.58 12.50 21.87
C GLU A 389 6.18 12.78 20.43
N VAL A 390 6.74 13.84 19.88
CA VAL A 390 6.54 14.22 18.48
C VAL A 390 7.84 14.34 17.71
N SER A 391 9.01 14.19 18.33
CA SER A 391 10.30 14.41 17.67
C SER A 391 11.31 13.31 17.92
N ALA A 392 12.12 12.99 16.91
CA ALA A 392 13.21 12.03 17.04
C ALA A 392 14.26 12.46 18.06
N LYS A 393 14.44 13.79 18.21
CA LYS A 393 15.38 14.35 19.20
C LYS A 393 14.94 14.03 20.63
N ALA A 394 13.65 14.16 20.93
CA ALA A 394 13.14 13.87 22.27
C ALA A 394 13.27 12.38 22.62
N LEU A 395 13.16 11.49 21.62
CA LEU A 395 13.32 10.05 21.81
C LEU A 395 14.77 9.60 22.00
N ARG A 396 15.74 10.28 21.39
CA ARG A 396 17.15 9.86 21.38
C ARG A 396 17.68 9.56 22.78
N ASP A 397 17.44 10.48 23.70
CA ASP A 397 17.97 10.44 25.08
C ASP A 397 16.89 10.03 26.10
N LYS A 398 15.73 9.56 25.64
CA LYS A 398 14.61 9.20 26.52
C LYS A 398 14.96 7.95 27.33
N PRO A 399 14.82 7.98 28.67
CA PRO A 399 15.09 6.80 29.49
C PRO A 399 14.17 5.63 29.14
N VAL A 400 14.76 4.49 28.79
CA VAL A 400 14.04 3.27 28.37
C VAL A 400 13.66 2.39 29.57
N MET A 401 14.56 2.30 30.56
CA MET A 401 14.41 1.39 31.71
C MET A 401 13.12 1.58 32.54
N PRO A 402 12.58 2.79 32.77
CA PRO A 402 11.31 2.93 33.49
C PRO A 402 10.16 2.18 32.83
N VAL A 403 9.99 2.35 31.50
CA VAL A 403 8.92 1.67 30.74
C VAL A 403 9.11 0.16 30.74
N LEU A 404 10.35 -0.31 30.61
CA LEU A 404 10.65 -1.74 30.67
C LEU A 404 10.30 -2.33 32.04
N ARG A 405 10.61 -1.64 33.14
CA ARG A 405 10.33 -2.15 34.49
C ARG A 405 8.83 -2.28 34.76
N ASP A 406 8.00 -1.44 34.16
CA ASP A 406 6.53 -1.53 34.26
C ASP A 406 5.95 -2.78 33.56
N TRP A 407 6.75 -3.49 32.74
CA TRP A 407 6.39 -4.81 32.20
C TRP A 407 6.22 -5.89 33.28
N LEU A 408 6.93 -5.73 34.41
CA LEU A 408 6.88 -6.65 35.53
C LEU A 408 6.12 -6.06 36.71
N THR A 409 5.44 -6.92 37.46
CA THR A 409 4.96 -6.55 38.81
C THR A 409 6.14 -6.27 39.75
N ALA A 410 5.89 -5.54 40.83
CA ALA A 410 6.92 -5.22 41.83
C ALA A 410 7.54 -6.49 42.43
N GLU A 411 6.72 -7.52 42.65
CA GLU A 411 7.15 -8.83 43.14
C GLU A 411 8.05 -9.55 42.13
N GLN A 412 7.65 -9.59 40.86
CA GLN A 412 8.45 -10.22 39.79
C GLN A 412 9.79 -9.49 39.58
N LEU A 413 9.80 -8.16 39.67
CA LEU A 413 11.03 -7.37 39.56
C LEU A 413 12.00 -7.69 40.72
N ALA A 414 11.49 -7.78 41.94
CA ALA A 414 12.29 -8.19 43.09
C ALA A 414 12.85 -9.62 42.93
N VAL A 415 12.05 -10.55 42.42
CA VAL A 415 12.49 -11.92 42.13
C VAL A 415 13.55 -11.93 41.03
N LEU A 416 13.40 -11.15 39.95
CA LEU A 416 14.39 -11.05 38.87
C LEU A 416 15.77 -10.63 39.40
N ASP A 417 15.82 -9.65 40.31
CA ASP A 417 17.07 -9.14 40.88
C ASP A 417 17.72 -10.11 41.87
N VAL A 418 16.94 -10.94 42.56
CA VAL A 418 17.46 -11.96 43.48
C VAL A 418 17.85 -13.24 42.74
N TYR A 419 17.00 -13.73 41.84
CA TYR A 419 17.18 -15.04 41.20
C TYR A 419 18.19 -14.94 40.06
N LEU A 420 18.11 -13.87 39.25
CA LEU A 420 18.95 -13.65 38.09
C LEU A 420 19.65 -12.29 38.20
N PRO A 421 20.58 -12.08 39.17
CA PRO A 421 21.24 -10.81 39.38
C PRO A 421 22.19 -10.43 38.23
N GLU A 422 22.45 -9.13 38.05
CA GLU A 422 23.47 -8.64 37.10
C GLU A 422 24.91 -8.91 37.59
N ARG A 423 25.09 -9.01 38.91
CA ARG A 423 26.38 -9.26 39.54
C ARG A 423 26.25 -10.27 40.67
N LEU A 424 27.11 -11.28 40.66
CA LEU A 424 27.21 -12.27 41.71
C LEU A 424 28.33 -11.90 42.69
N THR A 425 28.04 -11.95 43.99
CA THR A 425 29.06 -11.86 45.03
C THR A 425 29.64 -13.25 45.30
N MET A 426 30.92 -13.42 45.06
CA MET A 426 31.63 -14.69 45.27
C MET A 426 32.05 -14.85 46.75
N ALA A 427 32.47 -16.06 47.16
CA ALA A 427 32.84 -16.37 48.54
C ALA A 427 33.97 -15.47 49.11
N ASN A 428 34.81 -14.91 48.25
CA ASN A 428 35.86 -13.96 48.62
C ASN A 428 35.38 -12.50 48.74
N GLY A 429 34.06 -12.25 48.68
CA GLY A 429 33.44 -10.93 48.77
C GLY A 429 33.50 -10.09 47.49
N ARG A 430 34.19 -10.55 46.44
CA ARG A 430 34.27 -9.83 45.15
C ARG A 430 32.99 -10.01 44.35
N ARG A 431 32.63 -8.98 43.57
CA ARG A 431 31.45 -8.99 42.70
C ARG A 431 31.88 -9.11 41.24
N SER A 432 31.32 -10.09 40.53
CA SER A 432 31.59 -10.32 39.11
C SER A 432 30.31 -10.21 38.29
N ARG A 433 30.42 -9.67 37.07
CA ARG A 433 29.28 -9.50 36.16
C ARG A 433 28.81 -10.85 35.64
N ILE A 434 27.49 -11.00 35.56
CA ILE A 434 26.84 -12.10 34.87
C ILE A 434 26.29 -11.57 33.54
N THR A 435 26.60 -12.27 32.46
CA THR A 435 26.05 -12.02 31.13
C THR A 435 25.08 -13.14 30.80
N TYR A 436 23.84 -12.75 30.50
CA TYR A 436 22.78 -13.66 30.07
C TYR A 436 22.77 -13.74 28.55
N ARG A 437 22.36 -14.90 28.02
CA ARG A 437 22.26 -15.15 26.58
C ARG A 437 20.87 -15.70 26.26
N PRO A 438 20.37 -15.50 25.01
CA PRO A 438 19.11 -16.10 24.57
C PRO A 438 19.11 -17.62 24.62
N GLU A 439 20.28 -18.25 24.48
CA GLU A 439 20.46 -19.70 24.59
C GLU A 439 21.62 -20.07 25.52
N GLY A 440 21.50 -21.22 26.19
CA GLY A 440 22.50 -21.75 27.12
C GLY A 440 22.51 -21.10 28.52
N PRO A 441 23.44 -21.52 29.40
CA PRO A 441 23.55 -21.02 30.77
C PRO A 441 24.15 -19.61 30.83
N PRO A 442 23.85 -18.85 31.90
CA PRO A 442 24.48 -17.55 32.15
C PRO A 442 25.98 -17.68 32.38
N ILE A 443 26.73 -16.63 32.03
CA ILE A 443 28.18 -16.62 32.10
C ILE A 443 28.66 -15.60 33.12
N LEU A 444 29.43 -16.06 34.11
CA LEU A 444 30.19 -15.21 35.01
C LEU A 444 31.58 -15.00 34.43
N SER A 445 31.89 -13.76 34.08
CA SER A 445 33.22 -13.39 33.56
C SER A 445 34.04 -12.76 34.68
N ALA A 446 35.21 -13.33 34.99
CA ALA A 446 36.10 -12.83 36.03
C ALA A 446 37.56 -13.07 35.67
N ARG A 447 38.46 -12.18 36.11
CA ARG A 447 39.90 -12.38 35.91
C ARG A 447 40.37 -13.56 36.75
N ILE A 448 41.35 -14.30 36.24
CA ILE A 448 41.89 -15.46 36.96
C ILE A 448 42.38 -15.12 38.37
N GLN A 449 42.91 -13.91 38.57
CA GLN A 449 43.33 -13.42 39.90
C GLN A 449 42.16 -13.15 40.86
N GLU A 450 40.96 -12.94 40.34
CA GLU A 450 39.73 -12.75 41.12
C GLU A 450 39.10 -14.07 41.56
N LEU A 451 39.50 -15.16 40.89
CA LEU A 451 38.99 -16.51 41.15
C LEU A 451 39.84 -17.29 42.16
N TYR A 452 41.00 -16.76 42.58
CA TYR A 452 41.85 -17.45 43.56
C TYR A 452 41.14 -17.67 44.89
N GLY A 453 41.25 -18.90 45.41
CA GLY A 453 40.59 -19.33 46.65
C GLY A 453 39.10 -19.59 46.51
N ILE A 454 38.57 -19.57 45.29
CA ILE A 454 37.18 -19.93 44.99
C ILE A 454 37.16 -21.32 44.37
N GLU A 455 36.34 -22.19 44.94
CA GLU A 455 36.14 -23.57 44.51
C GLU A 455 34.66 -23.87 44.28
N GLY A 456 34.38 -24.95 43.56
CA GLY A 456 33.04 -25.47 43.32
C GLY A 456 32.34 -24.90 42.10
N LYS A 457 31.03 -25.17 42.06
CA LYS A 457 30.10 -24.77 40.99
C LYS A 457 29.27 -23.59 41.44
N PHE A 458 28.92 -22.73 40.49
CA PHE A 458 28.02 -21.61 40.74
C PHE A 458 26.64 -21.89 40.17
N THR A 459 25.62 -21.53 40.95
CA THR A 459 24.23 -21.67 40.57
C THR A 459 23.43 -20.44 40.95
N LEU A 460 22.45 -20.08 40.13
CA LEU A 460 21.49 -18.99 40.34
C LEU A 460 20.08 -19.54 40.63
N GLY A 461 19.19 -18.66 41.08
CA GLY A 461 17.77 -18.95 41.33
C GLY A 461 17.58 -20.22 42.18
N GLN A 462 18.12 -20.19 43.40
CA GLN A 462 18.03 -21.28 44.38
C GLN A 462 18.64 -22.63 43.93
N GLY A 463 19.67 -22.60 43.08
CA GLY A 463 20.39 -23.81 42.69
C GLY A 463 19.95 -24.41 41.35
N ARG A 464 18.87 -23.89 40.75
CA ARG A 464 18.26 -24.45 39.53
C ARG A 464 19.06 -24.15 38.27
N VAL A 465 19.71 -22.98 38.22
CA VAL A 465 20.37 -22.49 37.00
C VAL A 465 21.88 -22.58 37.15
N PRO A 466 22.58 -23.50 36.46
CA PRO A 466 24.03 -23.58 36.51
C PRO A 466 24.68 -22.39 35.78
N VAL A 467 25.76 -21.84 36.34
CA VAL A 467 26.51 -20.72 35.77
C VAL A 467 27.81 -21.24 35.17
N LYS A 468 28.08 -20.88 33.92
CA LYS A 468 29.41 -21.09 33.31
C LYS A 468 30.33 -19.95 33.70
N ILE A 469 31.60 -20.26 33.88
CA ILE A 469 32.62 -19.33 34.32
C ILE A 469 33.58 -19.13 33.17
N GLU A 470 33.62 -17.91 32.67
CA GLU A 470 34.59 -17.48 31.69
C GLU A 470 35.78 -16.87 32.43
N VAL A 471 36.86 -17.64 32.49
CA VAL A 471 38.10 -17.22 33.12
C VAL A 471 38.83 -16.29 32.15
N LEU A 472 39.09 -15.07 32.61
CA LEU A 472 39.76 -14.04 31.83
C LEU A 472 41.23 -13.91 32.23
N ALA A 473 42.10 -13.65 31.26
CA ALA A 473 43.45 -13.18 31.50
C ALA A 473 43.46 -11.73 32.07
N PRO A 474 44.60 -11.23 32.57
CA PRO A 474 44.71 -9.84 33.07
C PRO A 474 44.23 -8.76 32.10
N ASN A 475 44.33 -9.01 30.79
CA ASN A 475 43.88 -8.12 29.73
C ASN A 475 42.40 -8.32 29.32
N GLN A 476 41.60 -9.01 30.14
CA GLN A 476 40.18 -9.30 29.92
C GLN A 476 39.86 -10.18 28.71
N ARG A 477 40.84 -10.89 28.13
CA ARG A 477 40.57 -11.89 27.09
C ARG A 477 40.17 -13.24 27.70
N PRO A 478 39.16 -13.93 27.16
CA PRO A 478 38.79 -15.25 27.63
C PRO A 478 39.90 -16.25 27.32
N ILE A 479 40.29 -17.03 28.33
CA ILE A 479 41.33 -18.07 28.22
C ILE A 479 40.77 -19.47 28.40
N GLN A 480 39.72 -19.62 29.21
CA GLN A 480 39.07 -20.90 29.45
C GLN A 480 37.62 -20.67 29.87
N VAL A 481 36.73 -21.58 29.48
CA VAL A 481 35.35 -21.63 29.98
C VAL A 481 35.19 -22.95 30.75
N THR A 482 34.67 -22.88 31.97
CA THR A 482 34.44 -24.04 32.85
C THR A 482 33.11 -23.92 33.57
N ASP A 483 32.50 -25.04 33.95
CA ASP A 483 31.33 -25.12 34.83
C ASP A 483 31.72 -25.47 36.29
N ASP A 484 32.98 -25.81 36.52
CA ASP A 484 33.53 -26.22 37.81
C ASP A 484 34.93 -25.62 38.03
N LEU A 485 35.07 -24.74 39.03
CA LEU A 485 36.37 -24.14 39.35
C LEU A 485 37.32 -25.13 40.03
N THR A 486 36.80 -26.08 40.79
CA THR A 486 37.65 -27.10 41.44
C THR A 486 38.36 -27.93 40.38
N ASN A 487 37.62 -28.36 39.34
CA ASN A 487 38.23 -29.09 38.24
C ASN A 487 39.18 -28.20 37.42
N PHE A 488 38.81 -26.93 37.17
CA PHE A 488 39.68 -25.98 36.49
C PHE A 488 41.03 -25.83 37.20
N TRP A 489 41.05 -25.61 38.52
CA TRP A 489 42.28 -25.46 39.29
C TRP A 489 43.14 -26.72 39.29
N ARG A 490 42.51 -27.89 39.36
CA ARG A 490 43.22 -29.18 39.42
C ARG A 490 43.82 -29.60 38.07
N GLU A 491 43.07 -29.47 36.98
CA GLU A 491 43.42 -30.11 35.71
C GLU A 491 43.77 -29.14 34.58
N GLN A 492 43.10 -27.98 34.53
CA GLN A 492 43.22 -27.05 33.39
C GLN A 492 44.26 -25.95 33.66
N TYR A 493 44.22 -25.34 34.85
CA TYR A 493 45.10 -24.23 35.24
C TYR A 493 46.60 -24.58 35.15
N PRO A 494 47.10 -25.76 35.60
CA PRO A 494 48.51 -26.10 35.50
C PRO A 494 49.05 -26.10 34.07
N ARG A 495 48.20 -26.45 33.08
CA ARG A 495 48.56 -26.50 31.66
C ARG A 495 48.72 -25.11 31.07
N ILE A 496 47.91 -24.14 31.51
CA ILE A 496 47.90 -22.76 30.98
C ILE A 496 48.77 -21.79 31.79
N LYS A 497 49.08 -22.10 33.06
CA LYS A 497 49.87 -21.23 33.97
C LYS A 497 51.22 -20.83 33.40
N GLY A 498 51.94 -21.77 32.78
CA GLY A 498 53.28 -21.53 32.24
C GLY A 498 53.29 -20.55 31.05
N GLU A 499 52.28 -20.61 30.19
CA GLU A 499 52.13 -19.68 29.06
C GLU A 499 51.71 -18.29 29.55
N LEU A 500 50.72 -18.24 30.46
CA LEU A 500 50.18 -16.99 30.97
C LEU A 500 51.19 -16.22 31.83
N SER A 501 52.01 -16.90 32.64
CA SER A 501 53.05 -16.25 33.43
C SER A 501 54.16 -15.65 32.58
N ARG A 502 54.51 -16.30 31.45
CA ARG A 502 55.45 -15.73 30.46
C ARG A 502 54.87 -14.50 29.76
N ARG A 503 53.59 -14.54 29.42
CA ARG A 503 52.91 -13.44 28.70
C ARG A 503 52.59 -12.25 29.61
N TYR A 504 52.37 -12.48 30.90
CA TYR A 504 52.01 -11.47 31.90
C TYR A 504 52.89 -11.60 33.17
N PRO A 505 54.19 -11.27 33.09
CA PRO A 505 55.16 -11.54 34.15
C PRO A 505 55.00 -10.65 35.39
N ARG A 506 54.26 -9.54 35.28
CA ARG A 506 54.01 -8.58 36.38
C ARG A 506 52.82 -8.97 37.28
N HIS A 507 52.11 -10.06 36.96
CA HIS A 507 50.95 -10.52 37.72
C HIS A 507 51.31 -11.72 38.60
N GLU A 508 50.63 -11.85 39.74
CA GLU A 508 50.80 -12.97 40.66
C GLU A 508 50.12 -14.22 40.09
N TRP A 509 50.85 -15.34 40.04
CA TRP A 509 50.39 -16.65 39.55
C TRP A 509 50.56 -17.71 40.65
N ARG A 510 49.52 -17.88 41.47
CA ARG A 510 49.50 -18.86 42.59
C ARG A 510 49.59 -20.28 42.09
#